data_AF-A0A645DWT8-F1
#
_entry.id   AF-A0A645DWT8-F1
#
_cell.length_a   1.000
_cell.length_b   1.000
_cell.length_c   1.000
_cell.angle_alpha   90.00
_cell.angle_beta   90.00
_cell.angle_gamma   90.00
#
_symmetry.space_group_name_H-M   'P 1'
#
loop_
_entity.id
_entity.type
_entity.pdbx_description
1 polymer ?
#
loop_
_entity_poly.entity_id
_entity_poly.type
_entity_poly.pdbx_seq_one_letter_code
_entity_poly.pdbx_strand_id
1 'polypeptide(L)'
;MNEKRADCIFNGSEYCRLVRICSRCDVGKLDPELEKVLLDDIEHKLATFPQQTRDMAQGDLCRLCKGETREADCYAVVELARPESGSDMITSFAPALVPVCKKCRGRYSFSRNAGWIMASLFTLAMLIVLSVTAIREFFVGISPLTLPGLLAASAALGYLIGHLIGRIGRAGVNMHIMSLDELKAARAAGWEPVFASGKEPKVLFSYEALPDIAELLKKRIDTHQA
;
A
#
# COMPACT_ATOMS: atom_id res chain seq x y z
N MET A 1 -5.66 3.76 25.83
CA MET A 1 -4.86 4.95 26.19
C MET A 1 -3.43 4.65 25.76
N ASN A 2 -2.97 5.25 24.66
CA ASN A 2 -1.60 5.06 24.18
C ASN A 2 -0.68 5.99 24.97
N GLU A 3 0.27 5.41 25.69
CA GLU A 3 1.27 6.13 26.49
C GLU A 3 2.11 7.01 25.56
N LYS A 4 2.08 8.34 25.79
CA LYS A 4 2.81 9.32 25.00
C LYS A 4 4.30 9.20 25.35
N ARG A 5 5.18 8.96 24.37
CA ARG A 5 6.62 9.13 24.60
C ARG A 5 6.93 10.63 24.72
N ALA A 6 7.63 11.01 25.79
CA ALA A 6 7.99 12.40 26.06
C ALA A 6 8.91 13.00 24.97
N ASP A 7 9.65 12.17 24.25
CA ASP A 7 10.70 12.59 23.31
C ASP A 7 10.25 12.72 21.85
N CYS A 8 8.94 12.68 21.57
CA CYS A 8 8.47 12.87 20.20
C CYS A 8 8.35 14.35 19.83
N ILE A 9 9.03 14.77 18.76
CA ILE A 9 8.92 16.12 18.18
C ILE A 9 7.49 16.48 17.71
N PHE A 10 6.64 15.47 17.48
CA PHE A 10 5.24 15.66 17.08
C PHE A 10 4.26 15.58 18.25
N ASN A 11 4.73 15.43 19.49
CA ASN A 11 3.84 15.32 20.64
C ASN A 11 3.06 16.63 20.83
N GLY A 12 1.73 16.55 20.83
CA GLY A 12 0.85 17.72 20.97
C GLY A 12 0.57 18.48 19.67
N SER A 13 1.18 18.11 18.53
CA SER A 13 0.87 18.72 17.23
C SER A 13 -0.42 18.17 16.64
N GLU A 14 -1.06 18.96 15.77
CA GLU A 14 -2.22 18.53 14.98
C GLU A 14 -1.86 17.33 14.09
N TYR A 15 -0.62 17.29 13.59
CA TYR A 15 -0.10 16.15 12.83
C TYR A 15 -0.26 14.85 13.62
N CYS A 16 0.24 14.79 14.86
CA CYS A 16 0.10 13.58 15.67
C CYS A 16 -1.37 13.18 15.91
N ARG A 17 -2.26 14.15 16.11
CA ARG A 17 -3.69 13.87 16.28
C ARG A 17 -4.29 13.22 15.03
N LEU A 18 -3.91 13.70 13.86
CA LEU A 18 -4.41 13.21 12.57
C LEU A 18 -3.86 11.83 12.21
N VAL A 19 -2.61 11.56 12.60
CA VAL A 19 -1.95 10.30 12.26
C VAL A 19 -1.97 9.24 13.38
N ARG A 20 -2.45 9.57 14.59
CA ARG A 20 -2.50 8.67 15.77
C ARG A 20 -1.14 8.03 16.17
N ILE A 21 0.00 8.70 15.95
CA ILE A 21 1.38 8.13 16.11
C ILE A 21 2.12 8.49 17.41
N CYS A 22 1.61 9.36 18.29
CA CYS A 22 2.43 9.89 19.42
C CYS A 22 3.06 8.85 20.37
N SER A 23 2.60 7.59 20.36
CA SER A 23 3.18 6.53 21.19
C SER A 23 4.41 5.84 20.59
N ARG A 24 4.70 6.00 19.29
CA ARG A 24 5.78 5.28 18.58
C ARG A 24 6.65 6.18 17.70
N CYS A 25 6.87 7.40 18.17
CA CYS A 25 7.80 8.30 17.54
C CYS A 25 9.23 7.86 17.92
N ASP A 26 9.85 7.05 17.06
CA ASP A 26 11.26 6.65 17.18
C ASP A 26 12.21 7.67 16.52
N VAL A 27 11.67 8.83 16.12
CA VAL A 27 12.48 9.99 15.74
C VAL A 27 13.05 10.57 17.04
N GLY A 28 14.17 10.01 17.50
CA GLY A 28 14.96 10.58 18.58
C GLY A 28 15.40 12.01 18.24
N LYS A 29 16.02 12.72 19.20
CA LYS A 29 16.48 14.11 19.04
C LYS A 29 17.12 14.33 17.66
N LEU A 30 16.38 14.96 16.75
CA LEU A 30 16.96 15.41 15.50
C LEU A 30 17.85 16.62 15.79
N ASP A 31 18.73 16.93 14.84
CA ASP A 31 19.36 18.23 14.82
C ASP A 31 18.28 19.34 14.81
N PRO A 32 18.42 20.42 15.59
CA PRO A 32 17.42 21.49 15.67
C PRO A 32 17.06 22.14 14.33
N GLU A 33 18.01 22.19 13.38
CA GLU A 33 17.77 22.71 12.04
C GLU A 33 16.88 21.76 11.24
N LEU A 34 17.14 20.46 11.34
CA LEU A 34 16.34 19.41 10.69
C LEU A 34 14.95 19.27 11.32
N GLU A 35 14.84 19.43 12.64
CA GLU A 35 13.56 19.47 13.35
C GLU A 35 12.68 20.62 12.84
N LYS A 36 13.26 21.82 12.71
CA LYS A 36 12.54 22.99 12.19
C LYS A 36 12.06 22.78 10.76
N VAL A 37 12.93 22.29 9.87
CA VAL A 37 12.57 21.99 8.47
C VAL A 37 11.42 20.98 8.39
N LEU A 38 11.45 19.96 9.25
CA LEU A 38 10.43 18.92 9.27
C LEU A 38 9.08 19.40 9.82
N LEU A 39 9.09 20.26 10.84
CA LEU A 39 7.88 20.90 11.36
C LEU A 39 7.27 21.87 10.34
N ASP A 40 8.08 22.71 9.70
CA ASP A 40 7.64 23.62 8.64
C ASP A 40 7.03 22.85 7.45
N ASP A 41 7.64 21.73 7.05
CA ASP A 41 7.12 20.84 6.00
C ASP A 41 5.76 20.22 6.40
N ILE A 42 5.64 19.76 7.66
CA ILE A 42 4.40 19.21 8.18
C ILE A 42 3.30 20.26 8.25
N GLU A 43 3.59 21.46 8.73
CA GLU A 43 2.64 22.57 8.76
C GLU A 43 2.20 22.95 7.35
N HIS A 44 3.13 23.00 6.39
CA HIS A 44 2.81 23.24 4.99
C HIS A 44 1.90 22.16 4.39
N LYS A 45 2.19 20.89 4.68
CA LYS A 45 1.34 19.76 4.30
C LYS A 45 -0.04 19.86 4.94
N LEU A 46 -0.12 20.21 6.21
CA LEU A 46 -1.41 20.41 6.88
C LEU A 46 -2.16 21.62 6.28
N ALA A 47 -1.50 22.69 5.88
CA ALA A 47 -2.17 23.82 5.26
C ALA A 47 -2.78 23.46 3.89
N THR A 48 -2.13 22.55 3.15
CA THR A 48 -2.47 22.26 1.75
C THR A 48 -3.20 20.93 1.54
N PHE A 49 -3.15 20.02 2.51
CA PHE A 49 -3.80 18.71 2.43
C PHE A 49 -5.25 18.81 2.92
N PRO A 50 -6.26 18.45 2.10
CA PRO A 50 -7.65 18.71 2.44
C PRO A 50 -8.10 18.08 3.75
N GLN A 51 -8.83 18.86 4.56
CA GLN A 51 -9.33 18.45 5.87
C GLN A 51 -10.11 17.13 5.83
N GLN A 52 -10.99 16.97 4.84
CA GLN A 52 -11.76 15.73 4.65
C GLN A 52 -10.90 14.48 4.43
N THR A 53 -9.75 14.60 3.76
CA THR A 53 -8.80 13.49 3.61
C THR A 53 -8.10 13.14 4.91
N ARG A 54 -7.85 14.14 5.75
CA ARG A 54 -7.21 13.98 7.06
C ARG A 54 -8.16 13.35 8.07
N ASP A 55 -9.41 13.82 8.09
CA ASP A 55 -10.45 13.31 8.99
C ASP A 55 -10.92 11.91 8.61
N MET A 56 -10.68 11.47 7.37
CA MET A 56 -10.96 10.10 6.93
C MET A 56 -10.31 9.05 7.86
N ALA A 57 -9.11 9.32 8.36
CA ALA A 57 -8.37 8.43 9.26
C ALA A 57 -9.04 8.23 10.64
N GLN A 58 -9.87 9.20 11.06
CA GLN A 58 -10.53 9.21 12.36
C GLN A 58 -11.84 8.39 12.36
N GLY A 59 -12.34 8.00 11.19
CA GLY A 59 -13.57 7.22 11.08
C GLY A 59 -13.37 5.76 11.52
N ASP A 60 -14.31 5.26 12.32
CA ASP A 60 -14.32 3.86 12.78
C ASP A 60 -14.95 2.90 11.76
N LEU A 61 -15.48 3.41 10.64
CA LEU A 61 -16.18 2.61 9.62
C LEU A 61 -15.33 2.41 8.36
N CYS A 62 -15.34 1.18 7.86
CA CYS A 62 -14.67 0.76 6.64
C CYS A 62 -15.21 1.48 5.40
N ARG A 63 -14.34 2.19 4.70
CA ARG A 63 -14.66 2.96 3.48
C ARG A 63 -14.65 2.13 2.19
N LEU A 64 -14.17 0.89 2.25
CA LEU A 64 -14.10 0.00 1.08
C LEU A 64 -15.30 -0.96 0.95
N CYS A 65 -16.24 -0.99 1.90
CA CYS A 65 -17.42 -1.83 1.78
C CYS A 65 -18.35 -1.32 0.67
N LYS A 66 -18.88 -2.22 -0.17
CA LYS A 66 -20.06 -1.92 -0.99
C LYS A 66 -21.31 -2.38 -0.24
N GLY A 67 -22.19 -1.44 0.10
CA GLY A 67 -23.39 -1.71 0.90
C GLY A 67 -23.12 -1.47 2.38
N GLU A 68 -23.53 -2.42 3.23
CA GLU A 68 -23.43 -2.28 4.69
C GLU A 68 -21.98 -2.11 5.15
N THR A 69 -21.74 -0.99 5.84
CA THR A 69 -20.44 -0.65 6.40
C THR A 69 -20.16 -1.48 7.65
N ARG A 70 -18.88 -1.74 7.90
CA ARG A 70 -18.41 -2.51 9.05
C ARG A 70 -17.37 -1.70 9.78
N GLU A 71 -17.12 -2.03 11.04
CA GLU A 71 -16.01 -1.43 11.78
C GLU A 71 -14.68 -1.68 11.08
N ALA A 72 -13.85 -0.64 11.05
CA ALA A 72 -12.50 -0.68 10.53
C ALA A 72 -11.58 -1.38 11.54
N ASP A 73 -10.69 -2.21 11.02
CA ASP A 73 -9.71 -2.98 11.80
C ASP A 73 -8.27 -2.60 11.40
N CYS A 74 -8.11 -1.93 10.27
CA CYS A 74 -6.82 -1.52 9.72
C CYS A 74 -7.00 -0.32 8.79
N TYR A 75 -5.88 0.20 8.29
CA TYR A 75 -5.83 1.29 7.33
C TYR A 75 -5.24 0.82 6.00
N ALA A 76 -5.85 1.23 4.90
CA ALA A 76 -5.24 1.26 3.58
C ALA A 76 -4.52 2.60 3.43
N VAL A 77 -3.19 2.54 3.30
CA VAL A 77 -2.32 3.68 3.11
C VAL A 77 -2.16 3.94 1.62
N VAL A 78 -2.52 5.14 1.20
CA VAL A 78 -2.31 5.66 -0.16
C VAL A 78 -1.30 6.80 -0.06
N GLU A 79 -0.14 6.62 -0.67
CA GLU A 79 0.86 7.69 -0.75
C GLU A 79 0.44 8.69 -1.83
N LEU A 80 0.30 9.95 -1.45
CA LEU A 80 0.01 11.07 -2.34
C LEU A 80 1.19 12.04 -2.35
N ALA A 81 1.46 12.67 -3.48
CA ALA A 81 2.44 13.72 -3.67
C ALA A 81 1.80 14.95 -4.30
N ARG A 82 2.31 16.13 -3.96
CA ARG A 82 2.00 17.35 -4.69
C ARG A 82 3.26 17.83 -5.43
N PRO A 83 3.26 17.93 -6.77
CA PRO A 83 4.46 18.25 -7.56
C PRO A 83 4.95 19.71 -7.42
N GLU A 84 4.34 20.54 -6.58
CA GLU A 84 4.69 21.95 -6.43
C GLU A 84 5.51 22.20 -5.16
N SER A 85 6.83 22.41 -5.32
CA SER A 85 7.61 23.50 -4.68
C SER A 85 9.13 23.29 -4.70
N GLY A 86 9.73 22.68 -5.75
CA GLY A 86 11.19 22.74 -5.96
C GLY A 86 12.10 22.23 -4.82
N SER A 87 11.52 21.60 -3.80
CA SER A 87 12.21 20.93 -2.70
C SER A 87 12.14 19.43 -2.95
N ASP A 88 13.22 18.74 -2.59
CA ASP A 88 13.46 17.34 -2.91
C ASP A 88 12.21 16.46 -2.74
N MET A 89 12.00 15.53 -3.69
CA MET A 89 10.86 14.61 -3.73
C MET A 89 10.51 14.01 -2.37
N ILE A 90 11.49 13.81 -1.49
CA ILE A 90 11.37 13.24 -0.15
C ILE A 90 10.36 13.98 0.75
N THR A 91 10.23 15.31 0.62
CA THR A 91 9.32 16.12 1.44
C THR A 91 7.94 16.30 0.80
N SER A 92 7.73 15.98 -0.48
CA SER A 92 6.44 16.29 -1.15
C SER A 92 5.31 15.27 -0.89
N PHE A 93 5.49 14.32 0.04
CA PHE A 93 4.56 13.20 0.25
C PHE A 93 3.66 13.35 1.49
N ALA A 94 2.38 12.98 1.35
CA ALA A 94 1.43 12.83 2.43
C ALA A 94 0.67 11.48 2.33
N PRO A 95 0.65 10.66 3.39
CA PRO A 95 -0.13 9.43 3.41
C PRO A 95 -1.60 9.74 3.67
N ALA A 96 -2.49 9.28 2.78
CA ALA A 96 -3.92 9.24 3.05
C ALA A 96 -4.29 7.88 3.65
N LEU A 97 -4.98 7.90 4.79
CA LEU A 97 -5.32 6.71 5.57
C LEU A 97 -6.80 6.41 5.41
N VAL A 98 -7.11 5.34 4.70
CA VAL A 98 -8.47 4.90 4.46
C VAL A 98 -8.80 3.79 5.47
N PRO A 99 -9.79 3.95 6.36
CA PRO A 99 -10.20 2.87 7.26
C PRO A 99 -10.78 1.67 6.51
N VAL A 100 -10.34 0.46 6.85
CA VAL A 100 -10.71 -0.79 6.17
C VAL A 100 -10.98 -1.91 7.18
N CYS A 101 -12.06 -2.67 6.98
CA CYS A 101 -12.34 -3.88 7.76
C CYS A 101 -11.54 -5.08 7.25
N LYS A 102 -11.30 -6.07 8.11
CA LYS A 102 -10.58 -7.31 7.80
C LYS A 102 -11.08 -8.04 6.54
N LYS A 103 -12.41 -8.05 6.32
CA LYS A 103 -13.03 -8.69 5.15
C LYS A 103 -12.69 -7.97 3.84
N CYS A 104 -12.77 -6.64 3.83
CA CYS A 104 -12.43 -5.83 2.66
C CYS A 104 -10.94 -5.89 2.34
N ARG A 105 -10.07 -5.84 3.37
CA ARG A 105 -8.62 -6.07 3.22
C ARG A 105 -8.34 -7.41 2.55
N GLY A 106 -8.88 -8.50 3.09
CA GLY A 106 -8.63 -9.85 2.56
C GLY A 106 -9.07 -9.98 1.09
N ARG A 107 -10.26 -9.48 0.77
CA ARG A 107 -10.80 -9.48 -0.60
C ARG A 107 -10.00 -8.60 -1.56
N TYR A 108 -9.60 -7.40 -1.13
CA TYR A 108 -8.79 -6.49 -1.92
C TYR A 108 -7.40 -7.07 -2.23
N SER A 109 -6.71 -7.58 -1.20
CA SER A 109 -5.41 -8.23 -1.35
C SER A 109 -5.49 -9.48 -2.23
N PHE A 110 -6.50 -10.34 -2.00
CA PHE A 110 -6.71 -11.51 -2.84
C PHE A 110 -6.97 -11.12 -4.29
N SER A 111 -7.87 -10.16 -4.56
CA SER A 111 -8.15 -9.74 -5.93
C SER A 111 -6.92 -9.17 -6.66
N ARG A 112 -6.01 -8.46 -5.98
CA ARG A 112 -4.79 -7.93 -6.62
C ARG A 112 -3.74 -9.00 -6.86
N ASN A 113 -3.66 -10.00 -5.99
CA ASN A 113 -2.59 -11.01 -6.03
C ASN A 113 -3.02 -12.36 -6.60
N ALA A 114 -4.31 -12.59 -6.86
CA ALA A 114 -4.84 -13.89 -7.30
C ALA A 114 -4.15 -14.43 -8.55
N GLY A 115 -3.80 -13.58 -9.52
CA GLY A 115 -3.03 -13.97 -10.70
C GLY A 115 -1.67 -14.58 -10.32
N TRP A 116 -0.88 -13.90 -9.51
CA TRP A 116 0.42 -14.37 -9.05
C TRP A 116 0.31 -15.63 -8.17
N ILE A 117 -0.66 -15.67 -7.25
CA ILE A 117 -0.91 -16.84 -6.39
C ILE A 117 -1.20 -18.07 -7.26
N MET A 118 -2.10 -17.95 -8.23
CA MET A 118 -2.46 -19.08 -9.10
C MET A 118 -1.33 -19.45 -10.07
N ALA A 119 -0.57 -18.48 -10.58
CA ALA A 119 0.62 -18.76 -11.38
C ALA A 119 1.64 -19.59 -10.60
N SER A 120 1.91 -19.25 -9.34
CA SER A 120 2.81 -20.01 -8.47
C SER A 120 2.29 -21.42 -8.20
N LEU A 121 0.99 -21.59 -7.92
CA LEU A 121 0.39 -22.91 -7.70
C LEU A 121 0.46 -23.81 -8.94
N PHE A 122 0.17 -23.28 -10.12
CA PHE A 122 0.25 -24.03 -11.37
C PHE A 122 1.70 -24.40 -11.72
N THR A 123 2.63 -23.46 -11.53
CA THR A 123 4.06 -23.73 -11.74
C THR A 123 4.55 -24.81 -10.78
N LEU A 124 4.16 -24.76 -9.51
CA LEU A 124 4.50 -25.77 -8.51
C LEU A 124 3.91 -27.14 -8.88
N ALA A 125 2.64 -27.19 -9.30
CA ALA A 125 2.02 -28.43 -9.77
C ALA A 125 2.76 -29.01 -10.99
N MET A 126 3.17 -28.16 -11.93
CA MET A 126 3.93 -28.60 -13.10
C MET A 126 5.32 -29.12 -12.72
N LEU A 127 5.99 -28.49 -11.75
CA LEU A 127 7.27 -28.99 -11.21
C LEU A 127 7.11 -30.38 -10.58
N ILE A 128 6.01 -30.64 -9.87
CA ILE A 128 5.70 -31.97 -9.32
C ILE A 128 5.46 -33.00 -10.43
N VAL A 129 4.76 -32.62 -11.51
CA VAL A 129 4.58 -33.52 -12.66
C VAL A 129 5.92 -33.82 -13.34
N LEU A 130 6.75 -32.80 -13.52
CA LEU A 130 8.07 -32.92 -14.14
C LEU A 130 9.13 -33.58 -13.24
N SER A 131 8.84 -33.80 -11.95
CA SER A 131 9.74 -34.58 -11.08
C SER A 131 9.69 -36.07 -11.38
N VAL A 132 8.68 -36.54 -12.12
CA VAL A 132 8.59 -37.94 -12.57
C VAL A 132 9.53 -38.14 -13.76
N THR A 133 10.56 -38.98 -13.58
CA THR A 133 11.63 -39.20 -14.57
C THR A 133 11.09 -39.55 -15.95
N ALA A 134 10.12 -40.47 -16.04
CA ALA A 134 9.52 -40.90 -17.30
C ALA A 134 8.85 -39.73 -18.06
N ILE A 135 8.15 -38.83 -17.34
CA ILE A 135 7.49 -37.66 -17.93
C ILE A 135 8.54 -36.65 -18.39
N ARG A 136 9.56 -36.40 -17.57
CA ARG A 136 10.65 -35.47 -17.89
C ARG A 136 11.41 -35.90 -19.13
N GLU A 137 11.81 -37.17 -19.20
CA GLU A 137 12.57 -37.72 -20.33
C GLU A 137 11.77 -37.69 -21.63
N PHE A 138 10.46 -37.98 -21.56
CA PHE A 138 9.56 -37.85 -22.70
C PHE A 138 9.59 -36.44 -23.30
N PHE A 139 9.45 -35.39 -22.48
CA PHE A 139 9.44 -34.01 -22.98
C PHE A 139 10.82 -33.50 -23.41
N VAL A 140 11.91 -33.94 -22.77
CA VAL A 140 13.28 -33.62 -23.21
C VAL A 140 13.57 -34.24 -24.57
N GLY A 141 13.05 -35.44 -24.84
CA GLY A 141 13.21 -36.12 -26.12
C GLY A 141 12.61 -35.39 -27.32
N ILE A 142 11.69 -34.44 -27.09
CA ILE A 142 11.11 -33.59 -28.13
C ILE A 142 12.05 -32.42 -28.44
N SER A 143 12.48 -31.69 -27.41
CA SER A 143 13.42 -30.56 -27.50
C SER A 143 13.90 -30.15 -26.11
N PRO A 144 15.13 -29.63 -25.97
CA PRO A 144 15.62 -29.09 -24.71
C PRO A 144 14.80 -27.87 -24.22
N LEU A 145 14.09 -27.16 -25.11
CA LEU A 145 13.28 -25.99 -24.76
C LEU A 145 11.86 -26.34 -24.27
N THR A 146 11.44 -27.60 -24.37
CA THR A 146 10.07 -28.02 -24.05
C THR A 146 9.75 -27.87 -22.57
N LEU A 147 10.72 -28.20 -21.69
CA LEU A 147 10.60 -28.05 -20.23
C LEU A 147 10.37 -26.60 -19.78
N PRO A 148 11.26 -25.62 -20.10
CA PRO A 148 11.02 -24.24 -19.74
C PRO A 148 9.76 -23.68 -20.42
N GLY A 149 9.45 -24.12 -21.64
CA GLY A 149 8.21 -23.77 -22.34
C GLY A 149 6.95 -24.21 -21.59
N LEU A 150 6.93 -25.45 -21.09
CA LEU A 150 5.81 -25.98 -20.29
C LEU A 150 5.64 -25.25 -18.96
N LEU A 151 6.74 -24.92 -18.27
CA LEU A 151 6.68 -24.13 -17.05
C LEU A 151 6.13 -22.73 -17.32
N ALA A 152 6.62 -22.04 -18.35
CA ALA A 152 6.12 -20.73 -18.75
C ALA A 152 4.63 -20.78 -19.14
N ALA A 153 4.22 -21.79 -19.92
CA ALA A 153 2.83 -21.99 -20.30
C ALA A 153 1.93 -22.25 -19.08
N SER A 154 2.38 -23.07 -18.13
CA SER A 154 1.65 -23.36 -16.89
C SER A 154 1.48 -22.12 -16.01
N ALA A 155 2.55 -21.31 -15.87
CA ALA A 155 2.52 -20.06 -15.13
C ALA A 155 1.58 -19.05 -15.78
N ALA A 156 1.63 -18.92 -17.11
CA ALA A 156 0.73 -18.05 -17.86
C ALA A 156 -0.73 -18.47 -17.73
N LEU A 157 -1.02 -19.78 -17.84
CA LEU A 157 -2.37 -20.32 -17.64
C LEU A 157 -2.87 -20.05 -16.22
N GLY A 158 -2.05 -20.34 -15.20
CA GLY A 158 -2.37 -20.06 -13.80
C GLY A 158 -2.62 -18.57 -13.56
N TYR A 159 -1.80 -17.69 -14.15
CA TYR A 159 -1.97 -16.24 -14.05
C TYR A 159 -3.31 -15.78 -14.63
N LEU A 160 -3.66 -16.26 -15.84
CA LEU A 160 -4.93 -15.92 -16.51
C LEU A 160 -6.14 -16.40 -15.70
N ILE A 161 -6.11 -17.65 -15.22
CA ILE A 161 -7.16 -18.21 -14.35
C ILE A 161 -7.27 -17.40 -13.06
N GLY A 162 -6.14 -17.09 -12.43
CA GLY A 162 -6.11 -16.28 -11.21
C GLY A 162 -6.64 -14.85 -11.42
N HIS A 163 -6.41 -14.25 -12.59
CA HIS A 163 -7.00 -12.95 -12.91
C HIS A 163 -8.53 -13.01 -13.00
N LEU A 164 -9.09 -14.10 -13.54
CA LEU A 164 -10.54 -14.32 -13.60
C LEU A 164 -11.13 -14.56 -12.20
N ILE A 165 -10.52 -15.45 -11.40
CA ILE A 165 -10.94 -15.72 -10.02
C ILE A 165 -10.84 -14.45 -9.16
N GLY A 166 -9.79 -13.66 -9.37
CA GLY A 166 -9.58 -12.39 -8.69
C GLY A 166 -10.76 -11.42 -8.88
N ARG A 167 -11.47 -11.46 -10.02
CA ARG A 167 -12.69 -10.64 -10.24
C ARG A 167 -13.82 -11.01 -9.29
N ILE A 168 -13.99 -12.29 -8.99
CA ILE A 168 -14.99 -12.79 -8.03
C ILE A 168 -14.66 -12.26 -6.62
N GLY A 169 -13.37 -12.23 -6.28
CA GLY A 169 -12.86 -11.66 -5.02
C GLY A 169 -13.20 -10.17 -4.80
N ARG A 170 -13.56 -9.43 -5.86
CA ARG A 170 -13.96 -8.01 -5.79
C ARG A 170 -15.38 -7.80 -5.28
N ALA A 171 -16.18 -8.87 -5.18
CA ALA A 171 -17.57 -8.76 -4.78
C ALA A 171 -17.69 -8.08 -3.41
N GLY A 172 -18.52 -7.04 -3.33
CA GLY A 172 -18.75 -6.30 -2.08
C GLY A 172 -17.61 -5.36 -1.66
N VAL A 173 -16.59 -5.13 -2.49
CA VAL A 173 -15.46 -4.24 -2.17
C VAL A 173 -15.30 -3.16 -3.24
N ASN A 174 -15.07 -1.92 -2.82
CA ASN A 174 -14.64 -0.84 -3.70
C ASN A 174 -13.15 -0.98 -3.99
N MET A 175 -12.81 -1.40 -5.21
CA MET A 175 -11.43 -1.58 -5.65
C MET A 175 -10.79 -0.28 -6.16
N HIS A 176 -11.60 0.75 -6.40
CA HIS A 176 -11.17 2.05 -6.90
C HIS A 176 -11.02 3.01 -5.72
N ILE A 177 -9.91 2.90 -4.98
CA ILE A 177 -9.75 3.70 -3.75
C ILE A 177 -9.77 5.20 -4.06
N MET A 178 -9.21 5.63 -5.19
CA MET A 178 -9.24 7.05 -5.59
C MET A 178 -10.63 7.58 -5.96
N SER A 179 -11.67 6.72 -5.98
CA SER A 179 -13.05 7.14 -6.17
C SER A 179 -13.75 7.62 -4.89
N LEU A 180 -13.11 7.46 -3.72
CA LEU A 180 -13.60 8.01 -2.46
C LEU A 180 -13.58 9.54 -2.53
N ASP A 181 -14.63 10.19 -2.02
CA ASP A 181 -14.79 11.65 -2.16
C ASP A 181 -13.71 12.41 -1.40
N GLU A 182 -13.25 11.87 -0.27
CA GLU A 182 -12.12 12.38 0.49
C GLU A 182 -10.83 12.39 -0.35
N LEU A 183 -10.58 11.33 -1.13
CA LEU A 183 -9.40 11.24 -2.00
C LEU A 183 -9.56 12.05 -3.30
N LYS A 184 -10.78 12.21 -3.83
CA LYS A 184 -11.03 13.14 -4.94
C LYS A 184 -10.72 14.58 -4.55
N ALA A 185 -11.02 14.96 -3.32
CA ALA A 185 -10.68 16.29 -2.82
C ALA A 185 -9.16 16.51 -2.75
N ALA A 186 -8.41 15.51 -2.28
CA ALA A 186 -6.95 15.56 -2.34
C ALA A 186 -6.46 15.79 -3.77
N ARG A 187 -7.00 15.04 -4.73
CA ARG A 187 -6.67 15.20 -6.15
C ARG A 187 -7.03 16.57 -6.70
N ALA A 188 -8.20 17.11 -6.36
CA ALA A 188 -8.61 18.45 -6.75
C ALA A 188 -7.70 19.54 -6.18
N ALA A 189 -7.09 19.30 -5.01
CA ALA A 189 -6.09 20.16 -4.39
C ALA A 189 -4.65 19.93 -4.92
N GLY A 190 -4.47 19.13 -5.98
CA GLY A 190 -3.18 18.86 -6.61
C GLY A 190 -2.38 17.70 -6.03
N TRP A 191 -2.97 16.90 -5.13
CA TRP A 191 -2.33 15.71 -4.56
C TRP A 191 -2.59 14.47 -5.41
N GLU A 192 -1.54 13.94 -6.03
CA GLU A 192 -1.59 12.79 -6.93
C GLU A 192 -0.90 11.55 -6.35
N PRO A 193 -1.36 10.33 -6.70
CA PRO A 193 -0.74 9.11 -6.18
C PRO A 193 0.69 8.91 -6.71
N VAL A 194 1.63 8.62 -5.80
CA VAL A 194 3.07 8.48 -6.09
C VAL A 194 3.37 7.27 -6.96
N PHE A 195 2.78 6.13 -6.58
CA PHE A 195 2.98 4.85 -7.26
C PHE A 195 1.67 4.41 -7.85
N ALA A 196 1.42 4.75 -9.12
CA ALA A 196 0.28 4.24 -9.86
C ALA A 196 0.68 2.96 -10.62
N SER A 197 0.01 1.85 -10.38
CA SER A 197 0.05 0.69 -11.28
C SER A 197 -1.12 0.84 -12.24
N GLY A 198 -0.85 1.40 -13.42
CA GLY A 198 -1.92 1.84 -14.33
C GLY A 198 -2.65 3.07 -13.76
N LYS A 199 -3.96 2.96 -13.55
CA LYS A 199 -4.82 4.08 -13.07
C LYS A 199 -5.06 4.12 -11.56
N GLU A 200 -4.57 3.13 -10.81
CA GLU A 200 -4.83 2.99 -9.37
C GLU A 200 -3.54 3.05 -8.56
N PRO A 201 -3.55 3.68 -7.36
CA PRO A 201 -2.41 3.71 -6.48
C PRO A 201 -2.03 2.30 -6.00
N LYS A 202 -0.75 2.15 -5.67
CA LYS A 202 -0.29 1.10 -4.77
C LYS A 202 -0.89 1.36 -3.40
N VAL A 203 -1.48 0.32 -2.83
CA VAL A 203 -2.14 0.38 -1.52
C VAL A 203 -1.41 -0.56 -0.59
N LEU A 204 -0.96 -0.03 0.54
CA LEU A 204 -0.36 -0.80 1.62
C LEU A 204 -1.37 -0.92 2.75
N PHE A 205 -1.47 -2.09 3.37
CA PHE A 205 -2.35 -2.28 4.52
C PHE A 205 -1.54 -2.30 5.80
N SER A 206 -1.91 -1.45 6.76
CA SER A 206 -1.28 -1.35 8.06
C SER A 206 -2.34 -1.43 9.15
N TYR A 207 -2.08 -2.16 10.23
CA TYR A 207 -2.94 -2.10 11.43
C TYR A 207 -2.72 -0.80 12.20
N GLU A 208 -1.59 -0.16 11.97
CA GLU A 208 -1.25 1.14 12.52
C GLU A 208 -1.63 2.21 11.51
N ALA A 209 -2.10 3.35 12.03
CA ALA A 209 -2.42 4.51 11.22
C ALA A 209 -1.21 5.01 10.41
N LEU A 210 0.01 4.60 10.72
CA LEU A 210 1.11 4.65 9.76
C LEU A 210 2.12 3.53 10.02
N PRO A 211 2.67 2.90 8.98
CA PRO A 211 3.97 2.25 9.11
C PRO A 211 4.99 3.31 9.55
N ASP A 212 5.86 2.94 10.47
CA ASP A 212 6.86 3.82 11.08
C ASP A 212 7.49 4.76 10.03
N ILE A 213 7.07 6.03 10.05
CA ILE A 213 7.54 7.04 9.10
C ILE A 213 9.06 7.13 9.18
N ALA A 214 9.64 6.90 10.37
CA ALA A 214 11.08 6.84 10.55
C ALA A 214 11.70 5.67 9.76
N GLU A 215 11.08 4.49 9.74
CA GLU A 215 11.57 3.34 8.96
C GLU A 215 11.44 3.56 7.45
N LEU A 216 10.33 4.18 6.99
CA LEU A 216 10.13 4.51 5.58
C LEU A 216 11.06 5.64 5.09
N LEU A 217 11.27 6.68 5.91
CA LEU A 217 12.21 7.75 5.64
C LEU A 217 13.64 7.22 5.65
N LYS A 218 14.02 6.42 6.67
CA LYS A 218 15.35 5.82 6.77
C LYS A 218 15.66 4.93 5.58
N LYS A 219 14.76 4.00 5.24
CA LYS A 219 14.95 3.11 4.09
C LYS A 219 15.10 3.86 2.78
N ARG A 220 14.47 5.03 2.63
CA ARG A 220 14.55 5.84 1.40
C ARG A 220 15.77 6.78 1.39
N ILE A 221 16.19 7.32 2.53
CA ILE A 221 17.48 8.01 2.69
C ILE A 221 18.61 7.04 2.30
N ASP A 222 18.56 5.81 2.82
CA ASP A 222 19.56 4.77 2.52
C ASP A 222 19.53 4.33 1.04
N THR A 223 18.39 4.44 0.35
CA THR A 223 18.25 4.09 -1.08
C THR A 223 18.70 5.22 -2.03
N HIS A 224 18.76 6.47 -1.56
CA HIS A 224 19.22 7.62 -2.36
C HIS A 224 20.66 8.07 -2.03
N GLN A 225 21.29 7.47 -1.03
CA GLN A 225 22.71 7.65 -0.69
C GLN A 225 23.62 6.52 -1.21
N ALA A 226 23.08 5.57 -1.98
CA ALA A 226 23.82 4.48 -2.65
C ALA A 226 23.70 4.61 -4.17
#